data_AF-A0AAW1Y5C9-F1
#
_entry.id   AF-A0AAW1Y5C9-F1
#
_cell.length_a   1.000
_cell.length_b   1.000
_cell.length_c   1.000
_cell.angle_alpha   90.00
_cell.angle_beta   90.00
_cell.angle_gamma   90.00
#
_symmetry.space_group_name_H-M   'P 1'
#
loop_
_entity.id
_entity.type
_entity.pdbx_description
1 polymer ?
#
loop_
_entity_poly.entity_id
_entity_poly.type
_entity_poly.pdbx_seq_one_letter_code
_entity_poly.pdbx_strand_id
1 'polypeptide(L)'
;MLAPWHGLSARVQANGTSTPAFEAVHGEDVWSFAEANPGHSELINEAMACDARLSLPALIESCLEVFNGIETIVDVGGGDGTGLSLLVKACPWIARGINFDLPHVVCVAKESERVENVGGDMFDSIPKADAAIIKSVLHDWGDEECIRILKNCREAIPEDKGKVIILEAIIEEDEINEDKLTDVRLMLDMVMMAHANTGKERTLKEWGYAFP
;
A
#
# COMPACT_ATOMS: atom_id res chain seq x y z
N MET A 1 10.61 -2.64 15.37
CA MET A 1 10.46 -1.31 14.74
C MET A 1 11.69 -0.40 14.87
N LEU A 2 12.36 -0.24 16.03
CA LEU A 2 13.48 0.74 16.11
C LEU A 2 14.85 0.22 15.62
N ALA A 3 15.14 -1.06 15.78
CA ALA A 3 16.46 -1.61 15.48
C ALA A 3 16.93 -1.37 14.02
N PRO A 4 16.09 -1.49 12.97
CA PRO A 4 16.51 -1.19 11.59
C PRO A 4 17.00 0.25 11.38
N TRP A 5 16.47 1.22 12.14
CA TRP A 5 16.87 2.62 12.02
C TRP A 5 18.35 2.86 12.37
N HIS A 6 18.92 2.05 13.26
CA HIS A 6 20.34 2.14 13.60
C HIS A 6 21.26 1.73 12.43
N GLY A 7 20.73 0.99 11.44
CA GLY A 7 21.45 0.58 10.24
C GLY A 7 21.47 1.62 9.11
N LEU A 8 20.66 2.68 9.19
CA LEU A 8 20.50 3.65 8.10
C LEU A 8 21.82 4.35 7.72
N SER A 9 22.65 4.73 8.70
CA SER A 9 23.93 5.40 8.41
C SER A 9 24.86 4.51 7.57
N ALA A 10 24.91 3.21 7.87
CA ALA A 10 25.71 2.26 7.10
C ALA A 10 25.14 2.07 5.68
N ARG A 11 23.81 2.01 5.55
CA ARG A 11 23.12 1.88 4.26
C ARG A 11 23.38 3.07 3.33
N VAL A 12 23.30 4.29 3.87
CA VAL A 12 23.59 5.52 3.14
C VAL A 12 25.06 5.56 2.72
N GLN A 13 26.00 5.23 3.60
CA GLN A 13 27.43 5.20 3.28
C GLN A 13 27.78 4.16 2.20
N ALA A 14 27.04 3.05 2.15
CA ALA A 14 27.17 2.02 1.13
C ALA A 14 26.44 2.34 -0.19
N ASN A 15 25.87 3.55 -0.34
CA ASN A 15 25.01 3.93 -1.48
C ASN A 15 23.92 2.89 -1.76
N GLY A 16 23.31 2.32 -0.71
CA GLY A 16 22.24 1.32 -0.84
C GLY A 16 22.69 -0.07 -1.31
N THR A 17 23.99 -0.33 -1.46
CA THR A 17 24.51 -1.65 -1.88
C THR A 17 24.67 -2.66 -0.74
N SER A 18 24.54 -2.21 0.51
CA SER A 18 24.51 -3.10 1.68
C SER A 18 23.16 -3.82 1.79
N THR A 19 23.13 -4.94 2.50
CA THR A 19 21.89 -5.62 2.92
C THR A 19 20.88 -4.60 3.49
N PRO A 20 19.59 -4.69 3.12
CA PRO A 20 18.55 -3.84 3.69
C PRO A 20 18.56 -3.83 5.22
N ALA A 21 18.25 -2.68 5.82
CA ALA A 21 18.46 -2.48 7.24
C ALA A 21 17.58 -3.40 8.12
N PHE A 22 16.36 -3.68 7.69
CA PHE A 22 15.48 -4.64 8.36
C PHE A 22 16.05 -6.06 8.30
N GLU A 23 16.40 -6.52 7.10
CA GLU A 23 16.98 -7.85 6.86
C GLU A 23 18.30 -8.03 7.62
N ALA A 24 19.15 -7.01 7.70
CA ALA A 24 20.39 -7.06 8.47
C ALA A 24 20.18 -7.30 9.97
N VAL A 25 19.03 -6.87 10.52
CA VAL A 25 18.68 -7.04 11.94
C VAL A 25 17.93 -8.34 12.18
N HIS A 26 17.01 -8.69 11.29
CA HIS A 26 16.02 -9.75 11.51
C HIS A 26 16.32 -11.04 10.73
N GLY A 27 17.18 -10.98 9.71
CA GLY A 27 17.60 -12.11 8.88
C GLY A 27 16.68 -12.42 7.69
N GLU A 28 15.57 -11.69 7.56
CA GLU A 28 14.55 -11.85 6.53
C GLU A 28 13.87 -10.49 6.25
N ASP A 29 13.06 -10.39 5.19
CA ASP A 29 12.30 -9.19 4.87
C ASP A 29 11.14 -8.96 5.86
N VAL A 30 10.60 -7.73 5.89
CA VAL A 30 9.55 -7.33 6.82
C VAL A 30 8.29 -8.17 6.74
N TRP A 31 7.93 -8.66 5.55
CA TRP A 31 6.70 -9.43 5.33
C TRP A 31 6.86 -10.89 5.77
N SER A 32 8.00 -11.52 5.43
CA SER A 32 8.36 -12.85 5.95
C SER A 32 8.46 -12.84 7.48
N PHE A 33 9.08 -11.80 8.04
CA PHE A 33 9.14 -11.61 9.49
C PHE A 33 7.75 -11.45 10.11
N ALA A 34 6.86 -10.66 9.49
CA ALA A 34 5.50 -10.46 9.98
C ALA A 34 4.68 -11.75 9.98
N GLU A 35 4.83 -12.60 8.96
CA GLU A 35 4.18 -13.92 8.90
C GLU A 35 4.59 -14.81 10.09
N ALA A 36 5.87 -14.84 10.42
CA ALA A 36 6.40 -15.60 11.55
C ALA A 36 6.11 -14.96 12.93
N ASN A 37 5.74 -13.67 12.98
CA ASN A 37 5.59 -12.89 14.20
C ASN A 37 4.23 -12.17 14.23
N PRO A 38 3.15 -12.82 14.72
CA PRO A 38 1.79 -12.26 14.70
C PRO A 38 1.65 -10.90 15.39
N GLY A 39 2.39 -10.67 16.49
CA GLY A 39 2.38 -9.36 17.15
C GLY A 39 3.03 -8.24 16.31
N HIS A 40 3.95 -8.57 15.41
CA HIS A 40 4.50 -7.61 14.45
C HIS A 40 3.52 -7.32 13.32
N SER A 41 2.88 -8.37 12.78
CA SER A 41 1.81 -8.24 11.79
C SER A 41 0.65 -7.39 12.33
N GLU A 42 0.22 -7.61 13.57
CA GLU A 42 -0.82 -6.81 14.24
C GLU A 42 -0.42 -5.32 14.36
N LEU A 43 0.84 -5.03 14.69
CA LEU A 43 1.32 -3.64 14.77
C LEU A 43 1.29 -2.94 13.41
N ILE A 44 1.68 -3.63 12.33
CA ILE A 44 1.61 -3.08 10.96
C ILE A 44 0.15 -2.84 10.59
N ASN A 45 -0.72 -3.83 10.79
CA ASN A 45 -2.15 -3.72 10.50
C ASN A 45 -2.80 -2.56 11.26
N GLU A 46 -2.50 -2.40 12.54
CA GLU A 46 -3.07 -1.30 13.34
C GLU A 46 -2.54 0.07 12.90
N ALA A 47 -1.26 0.17 12.50
CA ALA A 47 -0.71 1.39 11.92
C ALA A 47 -1.42 1.76 10.60
N MET A 48 -1.59 0.80 9.70
CA MET A 48 -2.28 1.02 8.41
C MET A 48 -3.76 1.34 8.60
N ALA A 49 -4.44 0.66 9.51
CA ALA A 49 -5.82 0.95 9.85
C ALA A 49 -5.97 2.34 10.49
N CYS A 50 -4.99 2.78 11.29
CA CYS A 50 -4.97 4.13 11.87
C CYS A 50 -4.84 5.20 10.79
N ASP A 51 -3.92 5.03 9.84
CA ASP A 51 -3.80 5.93 8.71
C ASP A 51 -5.08 5.95 7.85
N ALA A 52 -5.61 4.78 7.49
CA ALA A 52 -6.81 4.68 6.66
C ALA A 52 -8.04 5.39 7.28
N ARG A 53 -8.18 5.36 8.62
CA ARG A 53 -9.24 6.10 9.33
C ARG A 53 -9.13 7.62 9.21
N LEU A 54 -7.96 8.15 8.86
CA LEU A 54 -7.72 9.57 8.63
C LEU A 54 -7.72 9.91 7.14
N SER A 55 -7.00 9.13 6.33
CA SER A 55 -6.76 9.44 4.91
C SER A 55 -7.97 9.14 4.03
N LEU A 56 -8.69 8.03 4.23
CA LEU A 56 -9.79 7.66 3.35
C LEU A 56 -11.01 8.59 3.45
N PRO A 57 -11.47 9.04 4.64
CA PRO A 57 -12.56 10.00 4.70
C PRO A 57 -12.26 11.29 3.92
N ALA A 58 -11.02 11.81 4.01
CA ALA A 58 -10.60 12.99 3.27
C ALA A 58 -10.56 12.75 1.75
N LEU A 59 -10.09 11.58 1.32
CA LEU A 59 -10.14 11.16 -0.09
C LEU A 59 -11.59 11.12 -0.60
N ILE A 60 -12.46 10.44 0.14
CA ILE A 60 -13.87 10.25 -0.22
C ILE A 60 -14.57 11.61 -0.34
N GLU A 61 -14.29 12.56 0.57
CA GLU A 61 -14.83 13.91 0.52
C GLU A 61 -14.35 14.69 -0.72
N SER A 62 -13.09 14.51 -1.11
CA SER A 62 -12.44 15.30 -2.16
C SER A 62 -12.55 14.72 -3.57
N CYS A 63 -12.72 13.40 -3.68
CA CYS A 63 -12.57 12.65 -4.93
C CYS A 63 -13.62 11.52 -5.07
N LEU A 64 -14.83 11.71 -4.52
CA LEU A 64 -15.90 10.70 -4.54
C LEU A 64 -16.20 10.18 -5.95
N GLU A 65 -16.08 11.05 -6.95
CA GLU A 65 -16.37 10.76 -8.36
C GLU A 65 -15.46 9.70 -8.97
N VAL A 66 -14.26 9.48 -8.41
CA VAL A 66 -13.37 8.39 -8.80
C VAL A 66 -14.08 7.04 -8.66
N PHE A 67 -14.94 6.91 -7.65
CA PHE A 67 -15.67 5.68 -7.32
C PHE A 67 -17.00 5.52 -8.07
N ASN A 68 -17.43 6.50 -8.86
CA ASN A 68 -18.68 6.41 -9.62
C ASN A 68 -18.62 5.28 -10.65
N GLY A 69 -19.69 4.48 -10.70
CA GLY A 69 -19.85 3.37 -11.64
C GLY A 69 -19.09 2.08 -11.27
N ILE A 70 -18.44 2.04 -10.10
CA ILE A 70 -17.78 0.85 -9.57
C ILE A 70 -18.81 0.06 -8.75
N GLU A 71 -19.12 -1.17 -9.14
CA GLU A 71 -20.01 -2.06 -8.37
C GLU A 71 -19.21 -3.06 -7.53
N THR A 72 -18.06 -3.50 -8.03
CA THR A 72 -17.13 -4.39 -7.34
C THR A 72 -15.74 -3.75 -7.26
N ILE A 73 -15.12 -3.74 -6.08
CA ILE A 73 -13.76 -3.20 -5.89
C ILE A 73 -12.88 -4.19 -5.11
N VAL A 74 -11.62 -4.33 -5.52
CA VAL A 74 -10.59 -5.06 -4.76
C VAL A 74 -9.61 -4.06 -4.13
N ASP A 75 -9.35 -4.19 -2.84
CA ASP A 75 -8.30 -3.48 -2.11
C ASP A 75 -7.08 -4.40 -2.01
N VAL A 76 -6.03 -4.07 -2.74
CA VAL A 76 -4.82 -4.91 -2.90
C VAL A 76 -3.82 -4.49 -1.83
N GLY A 77 -3.46 -5.42 -0.94
CA GLY A 77 -2.73 -5.09 0.29
C GLY A 77 -3.62 -4.37 1.31
N GLY A 78 -4.90 -4.72 1.36
CA GLY A 78 -5.91 -4.00 2.15
C GLY A 78 -5.82 -4.23 3.68
N GLY A 79 -4.87 -5.04 4.14
CA GLY A 79 -4.61 -5.30 5.55
C GLY A 79 -5.80 -5.95 6.26
N ASP A 80 -6.15 -5.37 7.41
CA ASP A 80 -7.29 -5.82 8.23
C ASP A 80 -8.68 -5.47 7.62
N GLY A 81 -8.71 -4.86 6.43
CA GLY A 81 -9.92 -4.46 5.73
C GLY A 81 -10.58 -3.19 6.27
N THR A 82 -9.94 -2.46 7.19
CA THR A 82 -10.46 -1.19 7.74
C THR A 82 -10.70 -0.17 6.63
N GLY A 83 -9.73 0.01 5.71
CA GLY A 83 -9.81 0.97 4.62
C GLY A 83 -11.00 0.69 3.70
N LEU A 84 -11.03 -0.50 3.11
CA LEU A 84 -12.14 -0.92 2.26
C LEU A 84 -13.50 -0.85 2.96
N SER A 85 -13.57 -1.19 4.25
CA SER A 85 -14.81 -1.08 5.04
C SER A 85 -15.33 0.34 5.17
N LEU A 86 -14.44 1.34 5.30
CA LEU A 86 -14.83 2.75 5.31
C LEU A 86 -15.33 3.18 3.92
N LEU A 87 -14.63 2.74 2.88
CA LEU A 87 -14.96 3.07 1.49
C LEU A 87 -16.33 2.54 1.08
N VAL A 88 -16.63 1.25 1.29
CA VAL A 88 -17.93 0.68 0.90
C VAL A 88 -19.09 1.29 1.68
N LYS A 89 -18.87 1.75 2.93
CA LYS A 89 -19.87 2.46 3.73
C LYS A 89 -20.17 3.84 3.15
N ALA A 90 -19.15 4.57 2.68
CA ALA A 90 -19.31 5.89 2.08
C ALA A 90 -19.85 5.84 0.64
N CYS A 91 -19.54 4.77 -0.09
CA CYS A 91 -19.98 4.55 -1.47
C CYS A 91 -21.00 3.39 -1.50
N PRO A 92 -22.27 3.61 -1.12
CA PRO A 92 -23.26 2.53 -0.97
C PRO A 92 -23.63 1.82 -2.28
N TRP A 93 -23.31 2.39 -3.44
CA TRP A 93 -23.48 1.72 -4.74
C TRP A 93 -22.43 0.64 -5.01
N ILE A 94 -21.32 0.62 -4.28
CA ILE A 94 -20.36 -0.50 -4.31
C ILE A 94 -21.03 -1.68 -3.60
N ALA A 95 -21.49 -2.64 -4.39
CA ALA A 95 -22.22 -3.79 -3.90
C ALA A 95 -21.32 -4.82 -3.20
N ARG A 96 -20.05 -4.91 -3.62
CA ARG A 96 -19.08 -5.87 -3.07
C ARG A 96 -17.65 -5.31 -3.07
N GLY A 97 -17.03 -5.27 -1.90
CA GLY A 97 -15.60 -5.07 -1.70
C GLY A 97 -14.89 -6.40 -1.47
N ILE A 98 -13.68 -6.55 -2.02
CA ILE A 98 -12.78 -7.67 -1.79
C ILE A 98 -11.53 -7.11 -1.09
N ASN A 99 -11.37 -7.40 0.19
CA ASN A 99 -10.14 -7.10 0.92
C ASN A 99 -9.13 -8.21 0.59
N PHE A 100 -8.07 -7.88 -0.14
CA PHE A 100 -7.10 -8.85 -0.63
C PHE A 100 -5.73 -8.60 -0.01
N ASP A 101 -5.22 -9.59 0.73
CA ASP A 101 -3.92 -9.52 1.39
C ASP A 101 -3.35 -10.93 1.58
N LEU A 102 -2.18 -11.05 2.20
CA LEU A 102 -1.57 -12.32 2.54
C LEU A 102 -2.50 -13.16 3.44
N PRO A 103 -2.50 -14.51 3.30
CA PRO A 103 -3.40 -15.38 4.07
C PRO A 103 -3.35 -15.18 5.59
N HIS A 104 -2.17 -14.90 6.14
CA HIS A 104 -2.01 -14.69 7.59
C HIS A 104 -2.58 -13.35 8.07
N VAL A 105 -2.73 -12.37 7.18
CA VAL A 105 -3.28 -11.04 7.48
C VAL A 105 -4.80 -11.10 7.46
N VAL A 106 -5.38 -11.62 6.37
CA VAL A 106 -6.84 -11.64 6.22
C VAL A 106 -7.56 -12.62 7.15
N CYS A 107 -6.87 -13.64 7.67
CA CYS A 107 -7.50 -14.64 8.54
C CYS A 107 -7.88 -14.09 9.93
N VAL A 108 -7.28 -12.96 10.33
CA VAL A 108 -7.60 -12.25 11.58
C VAL A 108 -8.39 -10.95 11.32
N ALA A 109 -8.62 -10.60 10.06
CA ALA A 109 -9.41 -9.43 9.68
C ALA A 109 -10.87 -9.59 10.15
N LYS A 110 -11.46 -8.50 10.63
CA LYS A 110 -12.86 -8.52 11.10
C LYS A 110 -13.81 -8.59 9.92
N GLU A 111 -14.89 -9.33 10.07
CA GLU A 111 -15.98 -9.33 9.10
C GLU A 111 -16.63 -7.94 9.01
N SER A 112 -16.99 -7.54 7.80
CA SER A 112 -17.63 -6.26 7.51
C SER A 112 -18.67 -6.44 6.41
N GLU A 113 -19.79 -5.74 6.52
CA GLU A 113 -20.89 -5.86 5.57
C GLU A 113 -20.42 -5.46 4.16
N ARG A 114 -20.73 -6.30 3.16
CA ARG A 114 -20.30 -6.17 1.76
C ARG A 114 -18.79 -6.30 1.52
N VAL A 115 -17.98 -6.65 2.52
CA VAL A 115 -16.54 -6.89 2.36
C VAL A 115 -16.25 -8.38 2.55
N GLU A 116 -15.56 -8.96 1.57
CA GLU A 116 -15.05 -10.32 1.61
C GLU A 116 -13.52 -10.30 1.79
N ASN A 117 -13.02 -11.02 2.78
CA ASN A 117 -11.58 -11.17 3.03
C ASN A 117 -11.03 -12.35 2.21
N VAL A 118 -10.06 -12.08 1.32
CA VAL A 118 -9.48 -13.08 0.41
C VAL A 118 -7.97 -13.11 0.58
N GLY A 119 -7.45 -14.28 0.92
CA GLY A 119 -6.01 -14.50 1.09
C GLY A 119 -5.35 -14.86 -0.23
N GLY A 120 -4.20 -14.26 -0.54
CA GLY A 120 -3.38 -14.64 -1.70
C GLY A 120 -2.11 -13.81 -1.80
N ASP A 121 -1.50 -13.85 -2.98
CA ASP A 121 -0.30 -13.09 -3.30
C ASP A 121 -0.57 -12.20 -4.52
N MET A 122 -0.44 -10.88 -4.34
CA MET A 122 -0.61 -9.89 -5.40
C MET A 122 0.40 -10.02 -6.55
N PHE A 123 1.53 -10.68 -6.28
CA PHE A 123 2.55 -10.98 -7.27
C PHE A 123 2.16 -12.17 -8.16
N ASP A 124 1.20 -12.99 -7.75
CA ASP A 124 0.67 -14.13 -8.51
C ASP A 124 -0.62 -13.76 -9.26
N SER A 125 -1.64 -13.31 -8.55
CA SER A 125 -2.92 -12.91 -9.17
C SER A 125 -3.76 -12.05 -8.23
N ILE A 126 -4.63 -11.21 -8.80
CA ILE A 126 -5.53 -10.33 -8.05
C ILE A 126 -6.99 -10.71 -8.35
N PRO A 127 -7.88 -10.77 -7.35
CA PRO A 127 -9.29 -11.07 -7.55
C PRO A 127 -9.96 -10.12 -8.54
N LYS A 128 -10.82 -10.67 -9.41
CA LYS A 128 -11.54 -9.87 -10.42
C LYS A 128 -12.54 -8.92 -9.77
N ALA A 129 -12.53 -7.67 -10.22
CA ALA A 129 -13.42 -6.59 -9.78
C ALA A 129 -13.53 -5.51 -10.86
N ASP A 130 -14.48 -4.59 -10.76
CA ASP A 130 -14.58 -3.44 -11.67
C ASP A 130 -13.43 -2.44 -11.46
N ALA A 131 -12.86 -2.39 -10.26
CA ALA A 131 -11.70 -1.57 -9.97
C ALA A 131 -10.77 -2.23 -8.93
N ALA A 132 -9.50 -1.86 -8.98
CA ALA A 132 -8.51 -2.14 -7.95
C ALA A 132 -8.10 -0.83 -7.27
N ILE A 133 -8.07 -0.82 -5.94
CA ILE A 133 -7.45 0.23 -5.15
C ILE A 133 -6.19 -0.33 -4.49
N ILE A 134 -5.13 0.49 -4.48
CA ILE A 134 -3.85 0.18 -3.85
C ILE A 134 -3.48 1.40 -3.01
N LYS A 135 -3.34 1.22 -1.70
CA LYS A 135 -3.05 2.32 -0.78
C LYS A 135 -1.86 1.96 0.10
N SER A 136 -0.77 2.72 0.02
CA SER A 136 0.42 2.51 0.87
C SER A 136 0.96 1.08 0.73
N VAL A 137 1.17 0.65 -0.52
CA VAL A 137 1.71 -0.69 -0.86
C VAL A 137 2.83 -0.56 -1.86
N LEU A 138 2.66 0.25 -2.91
CA LEU A 138 3.65 0.38 -3.97
C LEU A 138 4.94 1.06 -3.48
N HIS A 139 4.86 1.84 -2.41
CA HIS A 139 6.05 2.41 -1.78
C HIS A 139 6.96 1.36 -1.10
N ASP A 140 6.47 0.16 -0.80
CA ASP A 140 7.26 -0.92 -0.18
C ASP A 140 8.18 -1.63 -1.18
N TRP A 141 7.96 -1.40 -2.48
CA TRP A 141 8.55 -2.18 -3.56
C TRP A 141 9.38 -1.34 -4.53
N GLY A 142 10.31 -2.01 -5.21
CA GLY A 142 11.05 -1.46 -6.34
C GLY A 142 10.18 -1.26 -7.58
N ASP A 143 10.72 -0.61 -8.60
CA ASP A 143 9.95 -0.22 -9.78
C ASP A 143 9.48 -1.43 -10.61
N GLU A 144 10.31 -2.47 -10.72
CA GLU A 144 9.97 -3.73 -11.40
C GLU A 144 8.83 -4.48 -10.71
N GLU A 145 8.86 -4.56 -9.38
CA GLU A 145 7.81 -5.15 -8.57
C GLU A 145 6.50 -4.37 -8.67
N CYS A 146 6.56 -3.04 -8.59
CA CYS A 146 5.41 -2.16 -8.81
C CYS A 146 4.75 -2.42 -10.17
N ILE A 147 5.55 -2.48 -11.24
CA ILE A 147 5.04 -2.77 -12.60
C ILE A 147 4.36 -4.14 -12.64
N ARG A 148 4.91 -5.16 -11.96
CA ARG A 148 4.30 -6.49 -11.88
C ARG A 148 2.95 -6.47 -11.15
N ILE A 149 2.87 -5.80 -10.00
CA ILE A 149 1.61 -5.62 -9.25
C ILE A 149 0.57 -4.91 -10.12
N LEU A 150 0.95 -3.80 -10.76
CA LEU A 150 0.06 -3.02 -11.62
C LEU A 150 -0.44 -3.78 -12.85
N LYS A 151 0.41 -4.63 -13.44
CA LYS A 151 -0.01 -5.55 -14.52
C LYS A 151 -1.07 -6.54 -14.03
N ASN A 152 -0.88 -7.14 -12.86
CA ASN A 152 -1.87 -8.04 -12.27
C ASN A 152 -3.18 -7.30 -11.95
N CYS A 153 -3.11 -6.04 -11.51
CA CYS A 153 -4.31 -5.20 -11.33
C CYS A 153 -5.03 -4.97 -12.66
N ARG A 154 -4.28 -4.68 -13.73
CA ARG A 154 -4.84 -4.46 -15.07
C ARG A 154 -5.53 -5.70 -15.62
N GLU A 155 -4.99 -6.90 -15.34
CA GLU A 155 -5.60 -8.18 -15.74
C GLU A 155 -6.86 -8.52 -14.91
N ALA A 156 -6.96 -8.03 -13.68
CA ALA A 156 -8.08 -8.28 -12.79
C ALA A 156 -9.32 -7.40 -13.07
N ILE A 157 -9.14 -6.28 -13.79
CA ILE A 157 -10.21 -5.31 -14.07
C ILE A 157 -10.67 -5.32 -15.54
N PRO A 158 -11.89 -4.85 -15.86
CA PRO A 158 -12.33 -4.69 -17.25
C PRO A 158 -11.47 -3.70 -18.05
N GLU A 159 -11.11 -4.04 -19.29
CA GLU A 159 -10.21 -3.21 -20.12
C GLU A 159 -10.83 -1.86 -20.50
N ASP A 160 -12.14 -1.83 -20.70
CA ASP A 160 -12.94 -0.73 -21.26
C ASP A 160 -13.43 0.29 -20.21
N LYS A 161 -13.75 -0.19 -18.99
CA LYS A 161 -14.32 0.62 -17.91
C LYS A 161 -13.61 0.51 -16.57
N GLY A 162 -12.64 -0.40 -16.46
CA GLY A 162 -11.94 -0.67 -15.21
C GLY A 162 -10.98 0.44 -14.81
N LYS A 163 -10.76 0.58 -13.50
CA LYS A 163 -9.84 1.58 -12.94
C LYS A 163 -8.84 0.93 -11.97
N VAL A 164 -7.59 1.38 -12.03
CA VAL A 164 -6.62 1.18 -10.95
C VAL A 164 -6.49 2.52 -10.24
N ILE A 165 -6.74 2.53 -8.93
CA ILE A 165 -6.74 3.72 -8.08
C ILE A 165 -5.58 3.58 -7.10
N ILE A 166 -4.69 4.56 -7.07
CA ILE A 166 -3.48 4.51 -6.25
C ILE A 166 -3.45 5.68 -5.30
N LEU A 167 -3.28 5.37 -4.02
CA LEU A 167 -3.10 6.32 -2.95
C LEU A 167 -1.72 6.14 -2.33
N GLU A 168 -0.80 7.04 -2.68
CA GLU A 168 0.56 7.06 -2.18
C GLU A 168 0.97 8.50 -1.86
N ALA A 169 1.99 8.65 -1.02
CA ALA A 169 2.65 9.93 -0.87
C ALA A 169 3.41 10.28 -2.17
N ILE A 170 3.49 11.57 -2.45
CA ILE A 170 4.22 12.09 -3.61
C ILE A 170 5.32 13.01 -3.09
N ILE A 171 6.56 12.71 -3.48
CA ILE A 171 7.69 13.62 -3.25
C ILE A 171 7.60 14.76 -4.27
N GLU A 172 7.54 15.99 -3.77
CA GLU A 172 7.61 17.21 -4.59
C GLU A 172 9.07 17.69 -4.61
N GLU A 173 9.68 17.76 -5.79
CA GLU A 173 11.08 18.23 -5.95
C GLU A 173 11.19 19.76 -6.02
N ASP A 174 10.07 20.46 -6.27
CA ASP A 174 10.06 21.90 -6.50
C ASP A 174 9.95 22.67 -5.17
N GLU A 175 10.98 23.45 -4.83
CA GLU A 175 11.05 24.36 -3.65
C GLU A 175 10.03 25.53 -3.70
N ILE A 176 9.10 25.56 -4.67
CA ILE A 176 8.34 26.76 -5.03
C ILE A 176 7.20 27.04 -4.03
N ASN A 177 6.79 26.07 -3.22
CA ASN A 177 5.78 26.27 -2.20
C ASN A 177 6.32 25.82 -0.83
N GLU A 178 6.07 26.62 0.20
CA GLU A 178 6.22 26.22 1.61
C GLU A 178 5.21 25.09 1.93
N ASP A 179 5.42 23.91 1.36
CA ASP A 179 4.66 22.72 1.74
C ASP A 179 5.08 22.31 3.15
N LYS A 180 4.13 22.42 4.08
CA LYS A 180 4.32 22.04 5.48
C LYS A 180 4.42 20.53 5.67
N LEU A 181 4.19 19.74 4.62
CA LEU A 181 4.19 18.27 4.66
C LEU A 181 5.46 17.65 4.06
N THR A 182 6.39 18.43 3.53
CA THR A 182 7.66 17.92 2.96
C THR A 182 8.40 17.02 3.96
N ASP A 183 8.58 17.47 5.20
CA ASP A 183 9.26 16.68 6.24
C ASP A 183 8.52 15.37 6.56
N VAL A 184 7.19 15.36 6.46
CA VAL A 184 6.38 14.14 6.69
C VAL A 184 6.60 13.15 5.56
N ARG A 185 6.59 13.62 4.31
CA ARG A 185 6.82 12.80 3.11
C ARG A 185 8.24 12.22 3.09
N LEU A 186 9.25 13.02 3.44
CA LEU A 186 10.63 12.54 3.57
C LEU A 186 10.79 11.57 4.74
N MET A 187 10.05 11.75 5.84
CA MET A 187 10.04 10.78 6.94
C MET A 187 9.49 9.43 6.47
N LEU A 188 8.42 9.41 5.67
CA LEU A 188 7.91 8.16 5.06
C LEU A 188 8.96 7.48 4.19
N ASP A 189 9.70 8.24 3.38
CA ASP A 189 10.81 7.68 2.58
C ASP A 189 11.92 7.07 3.47
N MET A 190 12.22 7.72 4.60
CA MET A 190 13.14 7.15 5.58
C MET A 190 12.59 5.86 6.23
N VAL A 191 11.28 5.75 6.43
CA VAL A 191 10.64 4.49 6.88
C VAL A 191 10.87 3.41 5.84
N MET A 192 10.65 3.69 4.56
CA MET A 192 10.90 2.74 3.47
C MET A 192 12.37 2.30 3.44
N MET A 193 13.31 3.24 3.57
CA MET A 193 14.73 2.92 3.64
C MET A 193 15.12 2.02 4.83
N ALA A 194 14.42 2.16 5.96
CA ALA A 194 14.67 1.40 7.18
C ALA A 194 14.01 0.01 7.16
N HIS A 195 12.79 -0.10 6.64
CA HIS A 195 11.94 -1.31 6.78
C HIS A 195 11.78 -2.12 5.50
N ALA A 196 11.83 -1.46 4.33
CA ALA A 196 11.68 -2.13 3.05
C ALA A 196 13.03 -2.52 2.41
N ASN A 197 12.98 -3.54 1.56
CA ASN A 197 14.15 -4.00 0.82
C ASN A 197 14.50 -3.04 -0.32
N THR A 198 13.53 -2.76 -1.18
CA THR A 198 13.67 -1.92 -2.39
C THR A 198 12.68 -0.75 -2.44
N GLY A 199 11.81 -0.62 -1.44
CA GLY A 199 10.82 0.44 -1.34
C GLY A 199 11.40 1.85 -1.26
N LYS A 200 10.62 2.80 -1.76
CA LYS A 200 10.89 4.24 -1.77
C LYS A 200 9.58 5.01 -1.96
N GLU A 201 9.54 6.21 -1.43
CA GLU A 201 8.58 7.21 -1.90
C GLU A 201 8.99 7.70 -3.29
N ARG A 202 8.03 8.16 -4.08
CA ARG A 202 8.25 8.52 -5.48
C ARG A 202 7.73 9.90 -5.80
N THR A 203 8.39 10.54 -6.75
CA THR A 203 7.89 11.75 -7.39
C THR A 203 6.73 11.43 -8.33
N LEU A 204 5.93 12.44 -8.69
CA LEU A 204 4.86 12.28 -9.68
C LEU A 204 5.40 11.79 -11.04
N LYS A 205 6.62 12.20 -11.39
CA LYS A 205 7.29 11.79 -12.63
C LYS A 205 7.68 10.31 -12.62
N GLU A 206 8.19 9.81 -11.50
CA GLU A 206 8.51 8.38 -11.33
C GLU A 206 7.24 7.53 -11.35
N TRP A 207 6.18 7.99 -10.69
CA TRP A 207 4.86 7.34 -10.79
C TRP A 207 4.42 7.23 -12.25
N GLY A 208 4.53 8.30 -13.04
CA GLY A 208 4.22 8.27 -14.47
C GLY A 208 5.02 7.25 -15.30
N TYR A 209 6.21 6.82 -14.86
CA TYR A 209 6.97 5.75 -15.53
C TYR A 209 6.46 4.35 -15.16
N ALA A 210 6.00 4.15 -13.92
CA ALA A 210 5.41 2.89 -13.46
C ALA A 210 4.04 2.59 -14.12
N PHE A 211 3.42 3.58 -14.77
CA PHE A 211 2.18 3.47 -15.55
C PHE A 211 2.44 3.55 -17.07
N PRO A 212 2.84 2.45 -17.73
CA PRO A 212 2.94 2.42 -19.19
C PRO A 212 1.57 2.43 -19.89
#